data_AF-A0A1J4S7C8-F1
#
_entry.id   AF-A0A1J4S7C8-F1
#
_cell.length_a   1.000
_cell.length_b   1.000
_cell.length_c   1.000
_cell.angle_alpha   90.00
_cell.angle_beta   90.00
_cell.angle_gamma   90.00
#
_symmetry.space_group_name_H-M   'P 1'
#
loop_
_entity.id
_entity.type
_entity.pdbx_description
1 polymer ?
#
loop_
_entity_poly.entity_id
_entity_poly.type
_entity_poly.pdbx_seq_one_letter_code
_entity_poly.pdbx_strand_id
1 'polypeptide(L)'
;MLNSAINALKFYYGNVLKKKFIYEVKRPRKDKKLPVILSKEEVAKILSSVDNIKHKTILMLVYSAGLRVGEVVRLKPEDIDSKRMLIHIKGAKGRKDRYTLLSEKALEILRQYWRKYKPEKWLFGGAKEGRYLSIRSVDKIFRNACEKAGIKKDVSMHTLRHSFATHLLEGGTDLRYIQELLGHAHSKTTEIYTHVSTKSLGKITSPYRYH
;
A
#
# COMPACT_ATOMS: atom_id res chain seq x y z
N MET A 1 -9.81 12.33 -15.80
CA MET A 1 -9.77 12.29 -17.29
C MET A 1 -8.82 13.34 -17.87
N LEU A 2 -8.89 14.62 -17.45
CA LEU A 2 -8.07 15.71 -17.99
C LEU A 2 -6.53 15.46 -17.95
N ASN A 3 -5.98 14.95 -16.84
CA ASN A 3 -4.54 14.67 -16.73
C ASN A 3 -4.04 13.55 -17.68
N SER A 4 -4.86 12.52 -17.92
CA SER A 4 -4.51 11.45 -18.85
C SER A 4 -4.53 11.94 -20.29
N ALA A 5 -5.51 12.78 -20.65
CA ALA A 5 -5.58 13.43 -21.96
C ALA A 5 -4.40 14.38 -22.20
N ILE A 6 -4.02 15.19 -21.20
CA ILE A 6 -2.85 16.07 -21.29
C ILE A 6 -1.55 15.28 -21.45
N ASN A 7 -1.40 14.15 -20.76
CA ASN A 7 -0.22 13.29 -20.91
C ASN A 7 -0.17 12.62 -22.29
N ALA A 8 -1.32 12.20 -22.82
CA ALA A 8 -1.43 11.64 -24.17
C ALA A 8 -1.06 12.68 -25.24
N LEU A 9 -1.56 13.92 -25.11
CA LEU A 9 -1.23 15.04 -26.00
C LEU A 9 0.25 15.41 -25.93
N LYS A 10 0.84 15.47 -24.73
CA LYS A 10 2.28 15.71 -24.57
C LYS A 10 3.12 14.61 -25.21
N PHE A 11 2.72 13.34 -25.07
CA PHE A 11 3.40 12.22 -25.71
C PHE A 11 3.30 12.30 -27.24
N TYR A 12 2.11 12.56 -27.77
CA TYR A 12 1.89 12.66 -29.21
C TYR A 12 2.70 13.80 -29.83
N TYR A 13 2.62 15.01 -29.27
CA TYR A 13 3.38 16.15 -29.79
C TYR A 13 4.88 16.00 -29.61
N GLY A 14 5.34 15.56 -28.43
CA GLY A 14 6.76 15.45 -28.12
C GLY A 14 7.45 14.28 -28.82
N ASN A 15 6.84 13.09 -28.80
CA ASN A 15 7.49 11.85 -29.25
C ASN A 15 7.09 11.43 -30.65
N VAL A 16 5.88 11.75 -31.12
CA VAL A 16 5.42 11.39 -32.47
C VAL A 16 5.68 12.53 -33.45
N LEU A 17 5.22 13.74 -33.12
CA LEU A 17 5.34 14.89 -34.01
C LEU A 17 6.67 15.66 -33.89
N LYS A 18 7.51 15.34 -32.88
CA LYS A 18 8.73 16.07 -32.52
C LYS A 18 8.55 17.59 -32.42
N LYS A 19 7.36 18.05 -32.03
CA LYS A 19 7.01 19.46 -31.87
C LYS A 19 6.80 19.79 -30.39
N LYS A 20 7.23 20.98 -29.98
CA LYS A 20 6.99 21.46 -28.61
C LYS A 20 5.48 21.64 -28.40
N PHE A 21 4.91 20.88 -27.47
CA PHE A 21 3.55 21.08 -27.01
C PHE A 21 3.51 22.25 -26.03
N ILE A 22 3.20 23.45 -26.53
CA ILE A 22 3.01 24.65 -25.72
C ILE A 22 1.50 24.81 -25.52
N TYR A 23 1.00 24.32 -24.40
CA TYR A 23 -0.33 24.65 -23.94
C TYR A 23 -0.24 24.95 -22.45
N GLU A 24 -0.53 26.19 -22.07
CA GLU A 24 -0.69 26.59 -20.67
C GLU A 24 -2.03 26.07 -20.14
N VAL A 25 -2.15 24.75 -19.98
CA VAL A 25 -3.29 24.23 -19.23
C VAL A 25 -3.02 24.59 -17.78
N LYS A 26 -3.74 25.59 -17.24
CA LYS A 26 -3.86 25.78 -15.79
C LYS A 26 -4.33 24.45 -15.21
N ARG A 27 -3.39 23.66 -14.70
CA ARG A 27 -3.71 22.41 -14.02
C ARG A 27 -4.59 22.79 -12.84
N PRO A 28 -5.82 22.27 -12.72
CA PRO A 28 -6.59 22.49 -11.51
C PRO A 28 -5.73 22.05 -10.35
N ARG A 29 -5.45 22.97 -9.42
CA ARG A 29 -4.81 22.62 -8.15
C ARG A 29 -5.72 21.57 -7.53
N LYS A 30 -5.26 20.32 -7.46
CA LYS A 30 -5.98 19.31 -6.69
C LYS A 30 -5.97 19.81 -5.26
N ASP A 31 -7.14 20.06 -4.70
CA ASP A 31 -7.27 20.28 -3.26
C ASP A 31 -6.55 19.15 -2.55
N LYS A 32 -5.52 19.49 -1.76
CA LYS A 32 -4.78 18.53 -0.94
C LYS A 32 -5.68 18.15 0.23
N LYS A 33 -6.71 17.33 -0.01
CA LYS A 33 -7.43 16.66 1.08
C LYS A 33 -6.42 15.81 1.83
N LEU A 34 -6.40 15.92 3.16
CA LEU A 34 -5.59 15.04 3.99
C LEU A 34 -5.96 13.58 3.66
N PRO A 35 -4.98 12.67 3.52
CA PRO A 35 -5.26 11.29 3.21
C PRO A 35 -6.09 10.68 4.34
N VAL A 36 -7.11 9.92 3.95
CA VAL A 36 -7.81 9.07 4.90
C VAL A 36 -6.83 8.01 5.39
N ILE A 37 -6.64 7.92 6.71
CA ILE A 37 -5.83 6.89 7.38
C ILE A 37 -6.75 6.02 8.24
N LEU A 38 -6.48 4.71 8.21
CA LEU A 38 -7.10 3.74 9.10
C LEU A 38 -6.33 3.72 10.41
N SER A 39 -7.02 3.78 11.55
CA SER A 39 -6.40 3.56 12.85
C SER A 39 -5.95 2.11 13.01
N LYS A 40 -5.09 1.83 13.99
CA LYS A 40 -4.64 0.46 14.29
C LYS A 40 -5.81 -0.45 14.66
N GLU A 41 -6.79 0.09 15.37
CA GLU A 41 -8.02 -0.61 15.77
C GLU A 41 -8.90 -0.93 14.57
N GLU A 42 -9.06 0.01 13.64
CA GLU A 42 -9.80 -0.22 12.39
C GLU A 42 -9.12 -1.29 11.53
N VAL A 43 -7.79 -1.24 11.40
CA VAL A 43 -7.04 -2.29 10.69
C VAL A 43 -7.23 -3.64 11.38
N ALA A 44 -7.16 -3.70 12.72
CA ALA A 44 -7.40 -4.93 13.46
C ALA A 44 -8.81 -5.49 13.19
N LYS A 45 -9.84 -4.64 13.22
CA LYS A 45 -11.23 -5.01 12.89
C LYS A 45 -11.38 -5.54 11.46
N ILE A 46 -10.73 -4.90 10.48
CA ILE A 46 -10.72 -5.36 9.09
C ILE A 46 -10.05 -6.74 8.98
N LEU A 47 -8.92 -6.96 9.64
CA LEU A 47 -8.21 -8.25 9.56
C LEU A 47 -8.95 -9.36 10.30
N SER A 48 -9.62 -9.05 11.41
CA SER A 48 -10.42 -10.02 12.16
C SER A 48 -11.72 -10.40 11.45
N SER A 49 -12.31 -9.52 10.63
CA SER A 49 -13.56 -9.79 9.89
C SER A 49 -13.41 -10.74 8.70
N VAL A 50 -12.17 -11.14 8.36
CA VAL A 50 -11.87 -11.97 7.20
C VAL A 50 -11.65 -13.43 7.62
N ASP A 51 -12.58 -14.32 7.28
CA ASP A 51 -12.49 -15.73 7.66
C ASP A 51 -11.52 -16.52 6.77
N ASN A 52 -11.51 -16.20 5.48
CA ASN A 52 -10.67 -16.90 4.51
C ASN A 52 -9.19 -16.56 4.73
N ILE A 53 -8.39 -17.57 5.10
CA ILE A 53 -6.97 -17.40 5.41
C ILE A 53 -6.14 -16.83 4.25
N LYS A 54 -6.47 -17.16 2.99
CA LYS A 54 -5.81 -16.57 1.81
C LYS A 54 -6.05 -15.06 1.79
N HIS A 55 -7.30 -14.64 1.98
CA HIS A 55 -7.70 -13.24 1.99
C HIS A 55 -7.04 -12.49 3.16
N LYS A 56 -7.09 -13.07 4.36
CA LYS A 56 -6.48 -12.48 5.56
C LYS A 56 -4.97 -12.31 5.39
N THR A 57 -4.29 -13.30 4.83
CA THR A 57 -2.85 -13.23 4.54
C THR A 57 -2.51 -12.09 3.58
N ILE A 58 -3.27 -11.93 2.49
CA ILE A 58 -3.04 -10.85 1.51
C ILE A 58 -3.14 -9.47 2.17
N LEU A 59 -4.23 -9.22 2.92
CA LEU A 59 -4.44 -7.94 3.58
C LEU A 59 -3.39 -7.69 4.67
N MET A 60 -3.02 -8.73 5.43
CA MET A 60 -1.99 -8.62 6.45
C MET A 60 -0.61 -8.31 5.85
N LEU A 61 -0.24 -8.87 4.70
CA LEU A 61 1.02 -8.51 4.02
C LEU A 61 1.00 -7.09 3.48
N VAL A 62 -0.11 -6.63 2.91
CA VAL A 62 -0.25 -5.25 2.43
C VAL A 62 -0.04 -4.27 3.59
N TYR A 63 -0.65 -4.53 4.74
CA TYR A 63 -0.52 -3.69 5.91
C TYR A 63 0.83 -3.84 6.61
N SER A 64 1.31 -5.05 6.90
CA SER A 64 2.52 -5.23 7.73
C SER A 64 3.84 -5.08 6.97
N ALA A 65 3.83 -5.25 5.65
CA ALA A 65 5.02 -5.16 4.80
C ALA A 65 4.94 -4.01 3.78
N GLY A 66 3.87 -3.20 3.82
CA GLY A 66 3.70 -2.04 2.96
C GLY A 66 3.60 -2.37 1.46
N LEU A 67 3.10 -3.55 1.09
CA LEU A 67 3.06 -3.99 -0.31
C LEU A 67 2.01 -3.24 -1.12
N ARG A 68 2.30 -2.91 -2.39
CA ARG A 68 1.28 -2.51 -3.36
C ARG A 68 0.43 -3.73 -3.71
N VAL A 69 -0.81 -3.52 -4.12
CA VAL A 69 -1.68 -4.63 -4.59
C VAL A 69 -1.02 -5.41 -5.73
N GLY A 70 -0.37 -4.72 -6.67
CA GLY A 70 0.38 -5.38 -7.74
C GLY A 70 1.59 -6.18 -7.25
N GLU A 71 2.25 -5.75 -6.17
CA GLU A 71 3.40 -6.46 -5.59
C GLU A 71 2.91 -7.73 -4.87
N VAL A 72 1.89 -7.63 -4.01
CA VAL A 72 1.38 -8.79 -3.26
C VAL A 72 0.81 -9.89 -4.15
N VAL A 73 0.08 -9.55 -5.22
CA VAL A 73 -0.49 -10.58 -6.11
C VAL A 73 0.58 -11.30 -6.92
N ARG A 74 1.73 -10.65 -7.21
CA ARG A 74 2.84 -11.26 -7.95
C ARG A 74 3.90 -11.88 -7.05
N LEU A 75 3.68 -11.92 -5.75
CA LEU A 75 4.63 -12.51 -4.82
C LEU A 75 4.73 -14.02 -5.06
N LYS A 76 5.94 -14.56 -4.97
CA LYS A 76 6.20 -16.00 -5.05
C LYS A 76 6.63 -16.53 -3.68
N PRO A 77 6.51 -17.85 -3.46
CA PRO A 77 7.12 -18.50 -2.30
C PRO A 77 8.58 -18.14 -2.00
N GLU A 78 9.42 -18.17 -3.04
CA GLU A 78 10.85 -17.90 -2.97
C GLU A 78 11.19 -16.47 -2.54
N ASP A 79 10.23 -15.55 -2.61
CA ASP A 79 10.41 -14.16 -2.22
C ASP A 79 10.34 -13.97 -0.69
N ILE A 80 9.90 -14.99 0.07
CA ILE A 80 9.78 -14.94 1.54
C ILE A 80 11.05 -15.49 2.19
N ASP A 81 11.84 -14.60 2.79
CA ASP A 81 12.99 -14.99 3.62
C ASP A 81 12.59 -14.98 5.10
N SER A 82 12.15 -16.15 5.57
CA SER A 82 11.77 -16.34 6.99
C SER A 82 12.94 -16.37 7.97
N LYS A 83 14.19 -16.52 7.49
CA LYS A 83 15.38 -16.50 8.36
C LYS A 83 15.80 -15.07 8.68
N ARG A 84 15.74 -14.20 7.66
CA ARG A 84 16.07 -12.78 7.79
C ARG A 84 14.87 -11.89 8.11
N MET A 85 13.65 -12.46 8.13
CA MET A 85 12.40 -11.74 8.30
C MET A 85 12.22 -10.63 7.24
N LEU A 86 12.48 -10.98 5.99
CA LEU A 86 12.39 -10.08 4.84
C LEU A 86 11.52 -10.65 3.72
N ILE A 87 10.97 -9.75 2.90
CA ILE A 87 10.29 -10.08 1.65
C ILE A 87 11.02 -9.39 0.50
N HIS A 88 11.42 -10.15 -0.51
CA HIS A 88 12.05 -9.64 -1.72
C HIS A 88 10.99 -9.23 -2.75
N ILE A 89 10.91 -7.94 -3.06
CA ILE A 89 9.98 -7.41 -4.05
C ILE A 89 10.71 -7.21 -5.38
N LYS A 90 10.47 -8.13 -6.31
CA LYS A 90 11.05 -8.12 -7.65
C LYS A 90 10.29 -7.17 -8.59
N GLY A 91 11.02 -6.40 -9.40
CA GLY A 91 10.45 -5.59 -10.48
C GLY A 91 9.52 -4.47 -10.01
N ALA A 92 9.83 -3.79 -8.89
CA ALA A 92 9.10 -2.60 -8.48
C ALA A 92 9.23 -1.48 -9.53
N LYS A 93 8.34 -0.47 -9.46
CA LYS A 93 8.27 0.63 -10.44
C LYS A 93 9.67 1.19 -10.74
N GLY A 94 10.12 1.09 -11.99
CA GLY A 94 11.47 1.47 -12.42
C GLY A 94 12.49 0.31 -12.53
N ARG A 95 12.03 -0.95 -12.46
CA ARG A 95 12.87 -2.17 -12.53
C ARG A 95 13.91 -2.28 -11.42
N LYS A 96 13.65 -1.68 -10.26
CA LYS A 96 14.50 -1.84 -9.08
C LYS A 96 13.86 -2.82 -8.12
N ASP A 97 14.63 -3.80 -7.71
CA ASP A 97 14.26 -4.71 -6.64
C ASP A 97 14.43 -4.01 -5.29
N ARG A 98 13.69 -4.47 -4.28
CA ARG A 98 13.83 -3.97 -2.90
C ARG A 98 13.46 -5.06 -1.91
N TYR A 99 13.98 -4.94 -0.70
CA TYR A 99 13.48 -5.72 0.43
C TYR A 99 12.46 -4.90 1.23
N THR A 100 11.54 -5.60 1.90
CA THR A 100 10.66 -5.03 2.92
C THR A 100 10.58 -5.97 4.12
N LEU A 101 10.00 -5.46 5.21
CA LEU A 101 9.85 -6.17 6.47
C LEU A 101 8.87 -7.35 6.34
N LEU A 102 9.16 -8.44 7.03
CA LEU A 102 8.20 -9.49 7.36
C LEU A 102 7.96 -9.44 8.88
N SER A 103 6.73 -9.17 9.32
CA SER A 103 6.40 -9.26 10.74
C SER A 103 6.23 -10.72 11.18
N GLU A 104 6.47 -11.01 12.46
CA GLU A 104 6.25 -12.36 13.03
C GLU A 104 4.81 -12.86 12.83
N LYS A 105 3.82 -11.98 13.06
CA LYS A 105 2.40 -12.28 12.82
C LYS A 105 2.12 -12.59 11.34
N ALA A 106 2.77 -11.87 10.42
CA ALA A 106 2.68 -12.17 8.99
C ALA A 106 3.30 -13.52 8.63
N LEU A 107 4.44 -13.88 9.23
CA LEU A 107 5.05 -15.19 9.04
C LEU A 107 4.18 -16.31 9.59
N GLU A 108 3.56 -16.11 10.75
CA GLU A 108 2.67 -17.09 11.37
C GLU A 108 1.48 -17.44 10.45
N ILE A 109 0.74 -16.43 9.98
CA ILE A 109 -0.39 -16.69 9.06
C ILE A 109 0.11 -17.27 7.74
N LEU A 110 1.28 -16.85 7.26
CA LEU A 110 1.86 -17.37 6.02
C LEU A 110 2.14 -18.87 6.14
N ARG A 111 2.66 -19.33 7.29
CA ARG A 111 2.88 -20.76 7.55
C ARG A 111 1.56 -21.53 7.58
N GLN A 112 0.53 -20.98 8.21
CA GLN A 112 -0.81 -21.58 8.21
C GLN A 112 -1.41 -21.65 6.79
N TYR A 113 -1.29 -20.56 6.03
CA TYR A 113 -1.69 -20.49 4.63
C TYR A 113 -0.94 -21.52 3.77
N TRP A 114 0.38 -21.60 3.94
CA TRP A 114 1.26 -22.53 3.23
C TRP A 114 0.84 -23.98 3.46
N ARG A 115 0.61 -24.38 4.71
CA ARG A 115 0.16 -25.73 5.06
C ARG A 115 -1.16 -26.10 4.38
N LYS A 116 -2.07 -25.14 4.23
CA LYS A 116 -3.39 -25.37 3.64
C LYS A 116 -3.40 -25.38 2.11
N TYR A 117 -2.66 -24.48 1.47
CA TYR A 117 -2.74 -24.26 0.02
C TYR A 117 -1.54 -24.76 -0.77
N LYS A 118 -0.38 -25.01 -0.13
CA LYS A 118 0.87 -25.46 -0.74
C LYS A 118 1.18 -24.74 -2.07
N PRO A 119 1.32 -23.40 -2.06
CA PRO A 119 1.50 -22.62 -3.27
C PRO A 119 2.84 -22.96 -3.96
N GLU A 120 2.81 -23.17 -5.28
CA GLU A 120 4.00 -23.50 -6.07
C GLU A 120 4.52 -22.28 -6.83
N LYS A 121 3.79 -21.84 -7.87
CA LYS A 121 4.25 -20.78 -8.77
C LYS A 121 4.06 -19.36 -8.22
N TRP A 122 2.87 -19.10 -7.70
CA TRP A 122 2.50 -17.81 -7.13
C TRP A 122 2.06 -18.04 -5.70
N LEU A 123 2.47 -17.15 -4.79
CA LEU A 123 2.08 -17.24 -3.39
C LEU A 123 0.55 -17.16 -3.27
N PHE A 124 -0.11 -16.36 -4.11
CA PHE A 124 -1.57 -16.29 -4.17
C PHE A 124 -2.10 -16.66 -5.56
N GLY A 125 -2.39 -17.96 -5.73
CA GLY A 125 -3.01 -18.49 -6.95
C GLY A 125 -4.42 -17.92 -7.18
N GLY A 126 -4.68 -17.54 -8.44
CA GLY A 126 -5.97 -17.08 -8.94
C GLY A 126 -6.92 -18.23 -9.32
N ALA A 127 -8.05 -17.89 -9.95
CA ALA A 127 -9.07 -18.87 -10.33
C ALA A 127 -8.64 -19.82 -11.45
N LYS A 128 -7.73 -19.36 -12.33
CA LYS A 128 -7.12 -20.19 -13.37
C LYS A 128 -5.75 -20.67 -12.91
N GLU A 129 -5.44 -21.92 -13.18
CA GLU A 129 -4.15 -22.52 -12.85
C GLU A 129 -2.98 -21.73 -13.46
N GLY A 130 -1.88 -21.63 -12.71
CA GLY A 130 -0.68 -20.89 -13.12
C GLY A 130 -0.82 -19.36 -13.20
N ARG A 131 -2.01 -18.79 -12.92
CA ARG A 131 -2.24 -17.33 -12.83
C ARG A 131 -2.27 -16.90 -11.36
N TYR A 132 -1.80 -15.69 -11.10
CA TYR A 132 -1.96 -15.05 -9.81
C TYR A 132 -3.37 -14.47 -9.63
N LEU A 133 -3.75 -14.19 -8.38
CA LEU A 133 -5.00 -13.54 -8.02
C LEU A 133 -5.12 -12.14 -8.64
N SER A 134 -6.26 -11.82 -9.26
CA SER A 134 -6.41 -10.51 -9.91
C SER A 134 -6.43 -9.36 -8.90
N ILE A 135 -5.91 -8.19 -9.29
CA ILE A 135 -5.98 -6.95 -8.49
C ILE A 135 -7.43 -6.63 -8.11
N ARG A 136 -8.38 -6.79 -9.05
CA ARG A 136 -9.81 -6.57 -8.80
C ARG A 136 -10.37 -7.50 -7.73
N SER A 137 -9.91 -8.75 -7.70
CA SER A 137 -10.31 -9.71 -6.66
C SER A 137 -9.82 -9.26 -5.29
N VAL A 138 -8.58 -8.76 -5.20
CA VAL A 138 -8.03 -8.23 -3.94
C VAL A 138 -8.79 -6.97 -3.49
N ASP A 139 -9.10 -6.06 -4.40
CA ASP A 139 -9.91 -4.89 -4.09
C ASP A 139 -11.31 -5.28 -3.58
N LYS A 140 -11.94 -6.28 -4.19
CA LYS A 140 -13.24 -6.82 -3.73
C LYS A 140 -13.12 -7.46 -2.34
N ILE A 141 -12.06 -8.23 -2.09
CA ILE A 141 -11.78 -8.82 -0.78
C ILE A 141 -11.69 -7.73 0.29
N PHE A 142 -10.95 -6.65 0.02
CA PHE A 142 -10.78 -5.55 0.96
C PHE A 142 -12.08 -4.79 1.21
N ARG A 143 -12.87 -4.49 0.18
CA ARG A 143 -14.19 -3.84 0.34
C ARG A 143 -15.12 -4.67 1.21
N ASN A 144 -15.25 -5.96 0.91
CA ASN A 144 -16.08 -6.87 1.72
C ASN A 144 -15.61 -6.93 3.17
N ALA A 145 -14.29 -6.89 3.41
CA ALA A 145 -13.73 -6.87 4.76
C ALA A 145 -14.07 -5.57 5.51
N CYS A 146 -14.02 -4.42 4.80
CA CYS A 146 -14.40 -3.12 5.35
C CYS A 146 -15.88 -3.05 5.69
N GLU A 147 -16.75 -3.54 4.80
CA GLU A 147 -18.20 -3.63 5.04
C GLU A 147 -18.50 -4.49 6.27
N LYS A 148 -17.93 -5.70 6.35
CA LYS A 148 -18.07 -6.58 7.51
C LYS A 148 -17.54 -5.96 8.81
N ALA A 149 -16.48 -5.16 8.72
CA ALA A 149 -15.88 -4.49 9.88
C ALA A 149 -16.59 -3.17 10.26
N GLY A 150 -17.63 -2.75 9.53
CA GLY A 150 -18.37 -1.51 9.78
C GLY A 150 -17.57 -0.24 9.49
N ILE A 151 -16.58 -0.31 8.59
CA ILE A 151 -15.73 0.84 8.24
C ILE A 151 -16.49 1.78 7.31
N LYS A 152 -16.84 2.96 7.80
CA LYS A 152 -17.58 3.99 7.05
C LYS A 152 -16.71 4.91 6.20
N LYS A 153 -15.38 4.88 6.41
CA LYS A 153 -14.42 5.71 5.69
C LYS A 153 -14.31 5.25 4.23
N ASP A 154 -14.15 6.19 3.31
CA ASP A 154 -13.79 5.87 1.92
C ASP A 154 -12.34 5.40 1.87
N VAL A 155 -12.15 4.07 1.81
CA VAL A 155 -10.84 3.43 1.91
C VAL A 155 -10.58 2.48 0.75
N SER A 156 -9.31 2.40 0.38
CA SER A 156 -8.83 1.47 -0.64
C SER A 156 -7.59 0.73 -0.15
N MET A 157 -7.09 -0.21 -0.96
CA MET A 157 -5.81 -0.86 -0.71
C MET A 157 -4.64 0.13 -0.57
N HIS A 158 -4.71 1.29 -1.24
CA HIS A 158 -3.71 2.34 -1.06
C HIS A 158 -3.82 2.97 0.32
N THR A 159 -5.03 3.16 0.85
CA THR A 159 -5.27 3.64 2.22
C THR A 159 -4.68 2.68 3.25
N LEU A 160 -4.87 1.36 3.07
CA LEU A 160 -4.29 0.34 3.94
C LEU A 160 -2.74 0.43 3.96
N ARG A 161 -2.13 0.52 2.78
CA ARG A 161 -0.68 0.71 2.64
C ARG A 161 -0.18 2.05 3.20
N HIS A 162 -0.94 3.13 3.04
CA HIS A 162 -0.58 4.43 3.62
C HIS A 162 -0.66 4.40 5.15
N SER A 163 -1.63 3.69 5.70
CA SER A 163 -1.79 3.54 7.15
C SER A 163 -0.58 2.82 7.76
N PHE A 164 -0.01 1.82 7.08
CA PHE A 164 1.28 1.22 7.48
C PHE A 164 2.39 2.26 7.62
N ALA A 165 2.59 3.07 6.58
CA ALA A 165 3.63 4.09 6.57
C ALA A 165 3.44 5.14 7.67
N THR A 166 2.21 5.62 7.87
CA THR A 166 1.87 6.54 8.95
C THR A 166 2.12 5.90 10.31
N HIS A 167 1.71 4.66 10.53
CA HIS A 167 1.91 3.98 11.82
C HIS A 167 3.39 3.71 12.13
N LEU A 168 4.24 3.45 11.11
CA LEU A 168 5.69 3.38 11.29
C LEU A 168 6.27 4.73 11.74
N LEU A 169 5.84 5.82 11.10
CA LEU A 169 6.29 7.17 11.43
C LEU A 169 5.83 7.59 12.84
N GLU A 170 4.58 7.32 13.19
CA GLU A 170 4.06 7.53 14.55
C GLU A 170 4.77 6.66 15.59
N GLY A 171 5.19 5.45 15.19
CA GLY A 171 6.08 4.59 15.97
C GLY A 171 7.47 5.16 16.21
N GLY A 172 7.87 6.21 15.48
CA GLY A 172 9.19 6.84 15.56
C GLY A 172 10.20 6.32 14.54
N THR A 173 9.75 5.55 13.53
CA THR A 173 10.64 5.11 12.44
C THR A 173 11.04 6.30 11.59
N ASP A 174 12.33 6.41 11.30
CA ASP A 174 12.86 7.49 10.46
C ASP A 174 12.30 7.42 9.03
N LEU A 175 11.98 8.60 8.50
CA LEU A 175 11.27 8.76 7.24
C LEU A 175 12.04 8.18 6.04
N ARG A 176 13.37 8.23 6.04
CA ARG A 176 14.22 7.69 4.98
C ARG A 176 14.08 6.17 4.90
N TYR A 177 14.09 5.49 6.05
CA TYR A 177 13.84 4.04 6.10
C TYR A 177 12.43 3.70 5.60
N ILE A 178 11.42 4.49 5.95
CA ILE A 178 10.05 4.28 5.43
C ILE A 178 10.03 4.45 3.90
N GLN A 179 10.74 5.42 3.33
CA GLN A 179 10.82 5.60 1.87
C GLN A 179 11.47 4.42 1.16
N GLU A 180 12.56 3.88 1.71
CA GLU A 180 13.24 2.69 1.19
C GLU A 180 12.31 1.48 1.23
N LEU A 181 11.67 1.23 2.37
CA LEU A 181 10.69 0.16 2.58
C LEU A 181 9.45 0.26 1.69
N LEU A 182 9.12 1.42 1.14
CA LEU A 182 8.01 1.59 0.21
C LEU A 182 8.47 1.67 -1.26
N GLY A 183 9.78 1.77 -1.51
CA GLY A 183 10.35 1.93 -2.84
C GLY A 183 9.86 3.19 -3.54
N HIS A 184 9.88 4.34 -2.84
CA HIS A 184 9.49 5.63 -3.40
C HIS A 184 10.70 6.33 -4.02
N ALA A 185 10.83 6.31 -5.35
CA ALA A 185 11.89 7.02 -6.08
C ALA A 185 11.69 8.55 -6.15
N HIS A 186 10.52 9.07 -5.76
CA HIS A 186 10.25 10.51 -5.73
C HIS A 186 9.54 10.94 -4.43
N SER A 187 10.07 11.99 -3.81
CA SER A 187 9.72 12.55 -2.48
C SER A 187 8.28 13.03 -2.30
N LYS A 188 7.49 13.22 -3.37
CA LYS A 188 6.13 13.80 -3.31
C LYS A 188 5.09 12.97 -2.54
N THR A 189 5.29 11.66 -2.36
CA THR A 189 4.43 10.81 -1.51
C THR A 189 4.89 10.76 -0.06
N THR A 190 6.03 11.39 0.25
CA THR A 190 6.67 11.35 1.56
C THR A 190 6.28 12.54 2.42
N GLU A 191 6.13 13.72 1.80
CA GLU A 191 5.57 14.92 2.46
C GLU A 191 4.16 14.70 3.01
N ILE A 192 3.41 13.76 2.43
CA ILE A 192 2.10 13.39 2.96
C ILE A 192 2.20 12.84 4.38
N TYR A 193 3.23 12.04 4.69
CA TYR A 193 3.34 11.38 5.98
C TYR A 193 3.72 12.35 7.11
N THR A 194 4.49 13.39 6.80
CA THR A 194 4.88 14.42 7.79
C THR A 194 3.69 15.27 8.24
N HIS A 195 2.68 15.46 7.39
CA HIS A 195 1.49 16.25 7.73
C HIS A 195 0.40 15.48 8.50
N VAL A 196 0.51 14.16 8.64
CA VAL A 196 -0.55 13.31 9.23
C VAL A 196 -0.13 12.68 10.56
N SER A 197 1.16 12.71 10.91
CA SER A 197 1.65 12.15 12.17
C SER A 197 1.09 12.92 13.38
N THR A 198 0.30 12.23 14.20
CA THR A 198 -0.25 12.74 15.45
C THR A 198 0.84 13.13 16.47
N LYS A 199 2.07 12.61 16.37
CA LYS A 199 3.18 12.99 17.26
C LYS A 199 3.63 14.44 17.13
N SER A 200 3.44 15.06 15.96
CA SER A 200 3.75 16.47 15.75
C SER A 200 2.67 17.38 16.37
N LEU A 201 1.41 16.91 16.40
CA LEU A 201 0.28 17.65 16.98
C LEU A 201 0.09 17.36 18.49
N GLY A 202 0.36 16.15 18.95
CA GLY A 202 0.22 15.74 20.36
C GLY A 202 1.27 16.32 21.30
N LYS A 203 2.38 16.86 20.76
CA LYS A 203 3.33 17.69 21.52
C LYS A 203 2.91 19.16 21.60
N ILE A 204 1.92 19.57 20.82
CA ILE A 204 1.35 20.92 20.86
C ILE A 204 0.21 20.86 21.88
N THR A 205 0.49 21.28 23.10
CA THR A 205 -0.55 21.46 24.11
C THR A 205 -1.46 22.60 23.70
N SER A 206 -2.78 22.36 23.69
CA SER A 206 -3.77 23.43 23.52
C SER A 206 -3.53 24.53 24.56
N PRO A 207 -3.52 25.82 24.19
CA PRO A 207 -3.42 26.93 25.14
C PRO A 207 -4.67 27.06 26.02
N TYR A 208 -5.77 26.37 25.67
CA TYR A 208 -6.95 26.29 26.51
C TYR A 208 -6.73 25.25 27.62
N ARG A 209 -6.19 25.72 28.76
CA ARG A 209 -6.30 25.04 30.04
C ARG A 209 -7.54 25.59 30.75
N TYR A 210 -8.45 24.71 31.17
CA TYR A 210 -9.58 25.07 32.02
C TYR A 210 -9.07 25.73 33.32
N HIS A 211 -9.75 26.81 33.72
CA HIS A 211 -9.80 27.28 35.11
C HIS A 211 -10.69 26.34 35.94
#